data_AF-A0A812UIG0-F1
#
_entry.id   AF-A0A812UIG0-F1
#
_cell.length_a   1.000
_cell.length_b   1.000
_cell.length_c   1.000
_cell.angle_alpha   90.00
_cell.angle_beta   90.00
_cell.angle_gamma   90.00
#
_symmetry.space_group_name_H-M   'P 1'
#
loop_
_entity.id
_entity.type
_entity.pdbx_description
1 polymer ?
#
loop_
_entity_poly.entity_id
_entity_poly.type
_entity_poly.pdbx_seq_one_letter_code
_entity_poly.pdbx_strand_id
1 'polypeptide(L)'
;MAAFSAESLSLCAFAPAVLEQPMYYLSPGQASVVDTSEILKEAVEAAGGLQDRADGKLGCYVPHRRVAAALGLSSSGIDTAEVAFGAYLWCTEFENVHSTWAFEEPGLDFNGLRFKGPEQLFQLHKFGDRNSEAFKDKAPAFAEATPQQAFRMGRGATLPPDWEGMKESVMRDVLRAKFEHDGLRQLLKSTHPHPLVSVKSDAYWGAGFDGKGRNRLGALLQELRDELLH
;
A
#
# COMPACT_ATOMS: atom_id res chain seq x y z
N MET A 1 3.35 28.71 14.73
CA MET A 1 2.44 27.56 14.93
C MET A 1 1.47 27.57 13.76
N ALA A 2 1.72 26.74 12.74
CA ALA A 2 0.80 26.63 11.62
C ALA A 2 -0.43 25.83 12.10
N ALA A 3 -1.60 26.45 12.01
CA ALA A 3 -2.86 25.80 12.27
C ALA A 3 -3.10 24.75 11.17
N PHE A 4 -3.02 23.48 11.54
CA PHE A 4 -3.45 22.38 10.69
C PHE A 4 -4.97 22.46 10.52
N SER A 5 -5.45 22.48 9.27
CA SER A 5 -6.87 22.43 8.99
C SER A 5 -7.44 21.07 9.42
N ALA A 6 -8.63 21.11 10.02
CA ALA A 6 -9.30 19.98 10.65
C ALA A 6 -9.73 18.85 9.67
N GLU A 7 -9.45 18.96 8.37
CA GLU A 7 -9.79 17.94 7.36
C GLU A 7 -8.69 16.89 7.13
N SER A 8 -7.52 17.01 7.78
CA SER A 8 -6.38 16.09 7.57
C SER A 8 -6.12 15.08 8.70
N LEU A 9 -6.98 15.00 9.74
CA LEU A 9 -6.62 14.41 11.04
C LEU A 9 -7.37 13.13 11.48
N SER A 10 -7.96 12.33 10.58
CA SER A 10 -8.79 11.18 11.00
C SER A 10 -8.30 9.80 10.54
N LEU A 11 -7.00 9.48 10.60
CA LEU A 11 -6.52 8.10 10.35
C LEU A 11 -5.31 7.65 11.20
N CYS A 12 -4.97 8.33 12.29
CA CYS A 12 -3.91 7.85 13.17
C CYS A 12 -4.42 6.72 14.08
N ALA A 13 -4.64 5.54 13.50
CA ALA A 13 -4.60 4.33 14.29
C ALA A 13 -3.14 4.04 14.61
N PHE A 14 -2.80 4.19 15.88
CA PHE A 14 -1.46 3.85 16.32
C PHE A 14 -1.30 2.34 16.23
N ALA A 15 -0.21 1.89 15.60
CA ALA A 15 0.16 0.48 15.68
C ALA A 15 0.38 0.10 17.15
N PRO A 16 0.11 -1.16 17.55
CA PRO A 16 0.44 -1.64 18.89
C PRO A 16 1.91 -1.40 19.22
N ALA A 17 2.24 -1.05 20.46
CA ALA A 17 3.64 -0.85 20.88
C ALA A 17 4.49 -2.12 20.69
N VAL A 18 3.87 -3.29 20.85
CA VAL A 18 4.48 -4.61 20.65
C VAL A 18 3.60 -5.40 19.69
N LEU A 19 4.20 -6.00 18.66
CA LEU A 19 3.50 -6.92 17.77
C LEU A 19 3.72 -8.36 18.21
N GLU A 20 2.64 -9.00 18.67
CA GLU A 20 2.63 -10.42 19.01
C GLU A 20 2.26 -11.31 17.81
N GLN A 21 1.70 -10.71 16.75
CA GLN A 21 1.26 -11.40 15.54
C GLN A 21 1.14 -10.40 14.38
N PRO A 22 1.02 -10.87 13.12
CA PRO A 22 0.70 -10.06 11.97
C PRO A 22 -0.61 -9.30 12.12
N MET A 23 -0.57 -8.00 11.86
CA MET A 23 -1.73 -7.11 11.93
C MET A 23 -1.99 -6.45 10.58
N TYR A 24 -3.26 -6.15 10.33
CA TYR A 24 -3.74 -5.53 9.10
C TYR A 24 -4.52 -4.28 9.45
N TYR A 25 -4.20 -3.18 8.78
CA TYR A 25 -4.89 -1.91 8.94
C TYR A 25 -6.22 -1.91 8.17
N LEU A 26 -7.29 -1.56 8.86
CA LEU A 26 -8.59 -1.34 8.25
C LEU A 26 -8.92 0.15 8.28
N SER A 27 -9.09 0.74 7.10
CA SER A 27 -9.43 2.14 6.86
C SER A 27 -10.93 2.34 6.64
N PRO A 28 -11.45 3.58 6.62
CA PRO A 28 -12.87 3.85 6.43
C PRO A 28 -13.42 3.25 5.14
N GLY A 29 -12.57 3.09 4.12
CA GLY A 29 -12.93 2.45 2.85
C GLY A 29 -13.34 0.98 2.99
N GLN A 30 -12.96 0.29 4.07
CA GLN A 30 -13.34 -1.10 4.34
C GLN A 30 -14.58 -1.24 5.25
N ALA A 31 -15.23 -0.15 5.64
CA ALA A 31 -16.37 -0.19 6.57
C ALA A 31 -17.51 -1.10 6.08
N SER A 32 -17.86 -1.08 4.79
CA SER A 32 -18.93 -1.92 4.25
C SER A 32 -18.67 -3.41 4.44
N VAL A 33 -17.41 -3.86 4.33
CA VAL A 33 -17.07 -5.27 4.53
C VAL A 33 -17.08 -5.63 6.01
N VAL A 34 -16.54 -4.74 6.86
CA VAL A 34 -16.60 -4.91 8.32
C VAL A 34 -18.05 -5.04 8.79
N ASP A 35 -18.96 -4.21 8.26
CA ASP A 35 -20.39 -4.21 8.59
C ASP A 35 -21.11 -5.51 8.26
N THR A 36 -20.59 -6.28 7.31
CA THR A 36 -21.14 -7.58 6.90
C THR A 36 -20.43 -8.79 7.54
N SER A 37 -19.34 -8.57 8.28
CA SER A 37 -18.51 -9.63 8.85
C SER A 37 -18.47 -9.54 10.37
N GLU A 38 -19.18 -10.45 11.06
CA GLU A 38 -19.14 -10.54 12.53
C GLU A 38 -17.71 -10.77 13.05
N ILE A 39 -16.88 -11.52 12.31
CA ILE A 39 -15.47 -11.73 12.64
C ILE A 39 -14.70 -10.41 12.70
N LEU A 40 -14.95 -9.50 11.75
CA LEU A 40 -14.29 -8.20 11.72
C LEU A 40 -14.90 -7.24 12.72
N LYS A 41 -16.22 -7.25 12.93
CA LYS A 41 -16.86 -6.46 13.98
C LYS A 41 -16.23 -6.77 15.33
N GLU A 42 -16.23 -8.05 15.73
CA GLU A 42 -15.61 -8.50 16.98
C GLU A 42 -14.14 -8.06 17.09
N ALA A 43 -13.37 -8.20 16.00
CA ALA A 43 -11.96 -7.82 15.99
C ALA A 43 -11.74 -6.31 16.15
N VAL A 44 -12.58 -5.49 15.51
CA VAL A 44 -12.55 -4.02 15.61
C VAL A 44 -13.03 -3.56 17.00
N GLU A 45 -14.07 -4.18 17.55
CA GLU A 45 -14.55 -4.00 18.93
C GLU A 45 -13.43 -4.26 19.93
N ALA A 46 -12.74 -5.41 19.78
CA ALA A 46 -11.63 -5.82 20.63
C ALA A 46 -10.40 -4.91 20.50
N ALA A 47 -10.18 -4.33 19.32
CA ALA A 47 -9.16 -3.31 19.10
C ALA A 47 -9.54 -1.93 19.67
N GLY A 48 -10.73 -1.79 20.28
CA GLY A 48 -11.22 -0.57 20.92
C GLY A 48 -11.95 0.40 19.99
N GLY A 49 -12.36 -0.04 18.79
CA GLY A 49 -12.67 0.87 17.66
C GLY A 49 -14.03 0.71 16.97
N LEU A 50 -15.10 0.36 17.69
CA LEU A 50 -16.49 0.35 17.16
C LEU A 50 -17.40 1.44 17.74
N GLN A 51 -16.89 2.28 18.64
CA GLN A 51 -17.71 3.23 19.38
C GLN A 51 -17.96 4.50 18.55
N ASP A 52 -19.20 4.61 18.09
CA ASP A 52 -19.83 5.79 17.51
C ASP A 52 -19.50 6.07 16.03
N ARG A 53 -20.23 5.39 15.13
CA ARG A 53 -20.28 5.69 13.68
C ARG A 53 -20.77 7.11 13.34
N ALA A 54 -21.02 7.96 14.34
CA ALA A 54 -21.54 9.32 14.18
C ALA A 54 -20.46 10.37 13.83
N ASP A 55 -19.17 10.12 14.10
CA ASP A 55 -18.02 10.77 13.44
C ASP A 55 -16.97 9.74 12.92
N GLY A 56 -16.81 8.59 13.61
CA GLY A 56 -17.13 7.25 13.10
C GLY A 56 -16.25 6.52 12.08
N LYS A 57 -15.08 7.04 11.73
CA LYS A 57 -14.24 6.48 10.65
C LYS A 57 -13.35 5.35 11.14
N LEU A 58 -13.51 4.16 10.52
CA LEU A 58 -12.67 2.98 10.70
C LEU A 58 -11.18 3.35 10.58
N GLY A 59 -10.36 3.01 11.56
CA GLY A 59 -8.93 3.26 11.55
C GLY A 59 -8.33 2.46 12.68
N CYS A 60 -8.08 1.17 12.45
CA CYS A 60 -7.51 0.30 13.47
C CYS A 60 -6.70 -0.84 12.84
N TYR A 61 -5.81 -1.40 13.65
CA TYR A 61 -5.12 -2.63 13.34
C TYR A 61 -5.86 -3.80 13.96
N VAL A 62 -6.20 -4.80 13.14
CA VAL A 62 -6.77 -6.08 13.60
C VAL A 62 -5.85 -7.23 13.20
N PRO A 63 -5.95 -8.42 13.82
CA PRO A 63 -5.14 -9.56 13.42
C PRO A 63 -5.35 -9.90 11.93
N HIS A 64 -4.26 -10.03 11.17
CA HIS A 64 -4.33 -10.28 9.72
C HIS A 64 -5.08 -11.59 9.40
N ARG A 65 -4.97 -12.59 10.29
CA ARG A 65 -5.71 -13.85 10.16
C ARG A 65 -7.24 -13.66 10.25
N ARG A 66 -7.72 -12.66 11.01
CA ARG A 66 -9.16 -12.32 11.08
C ARG A 66 -9.63 -11.71 9.77
N VAL A 67 -8.79 -10.89 9.13
CA VAL A 67 -9.04 -10.39 7.77
C VAL A 67 -9.12 -11.52 6.76
N ALA A 68 -8.14 -12.44 6.74
CA ALA A 68 -8.18 -13.59 5.85
C ALA A 68 -9.45 -14.44 6.05
N ALA A 69 -9.79 -14.77 7.31
CA ALA A 69 -10.99 -15.53 7.63
C ALA A 69 -12.27 -14.83 7.17
N ALA A 70 -12.38 -13.51 7.38
CA ALA A 70 -13.53 -12.72 6.96
C ALA A 70 -13.71 -12.66 5.44
N LEU A 71 -12.61 -12.76 4.69
CA LEU A 71 -12.61 -12.81 3.22
C LEU A 71 -12.70 -14.24 2.66
N GLY A 72 -12.83 -15.26 3.52
CA GLY A 72 -12.84 -16.67 3.11
C GLY A 72 -11.49 -17.17 2.56
N LEU A 73 -10.40 -16.51 2.93
CA LEU A 73 -9.03 -16.82 2.51
C LEU A 73 -8.30 -17.69 3.55
N SER A 74 -7.32 -18.46 3.09
CA SER A 74 -6.43 -19.23 3.97
C SER A 74 -5.42 -18.33 4.68
N SER A 75 -5.07 -18.65 5.93
CA SER A 75 -3.97 -18.00 6.66
C SER A 75 -2.58 -18.50 6.26
N SER A 76 -2.45 -19.56 5.46
CA SER A 76 -1.15 -20.21 5.19
C SER A 76 -0.07 -19.24 4.68
N GLY A 77 -0.43 -18.29 3.82
CA GLY A 77 0.49 -17.25 3.35
C GLY A 77 0.91 -16.28 4.45
N ILE A 78 0.01 -15.98 5.40
CA ILE A 78 0.31 -15.15 6.58
C ILE A 78 1.24 -15.92 7.52
N ASP A 79 0.96 -17.20 7.75
CA ASP A 79 1.73 -18.07 8.64
C ASP A 79 3.18 -18.23 8.15
N THR A 80 3.36 -18.49 6.84
CA THR A 80 4.69 -18.61 6.24
C THR A 80 5.44 -17.27 6.19
N ALA A 81 4.74 -16.16 5.94
CA ALA A 81 5.33 -14.83 6.01
C ALA A 81 5.76 -14.45 7.43
N GLU A 82 4.98 -14.78 8.46
CA GLU A 82 5.36 -14.56 9.86
C GLU A 82 6.59 -15.37 10.25
N VAL A 83 6.70 -16.63 9.81
CA VAL A 83 7.92 -17.43 10.04
C VAL A 83 9.15 -16.80 9.40
N ALA A 84 9.01 -16.21 8.21
CA ALA A 84 10.11 -15.63 7.46
C ALA A 84 10.51 -14.21 7.92
N PHE A 85 9.54 -13.39 8.32
CA PHE A 85 9.73 -11.95 8.55
C PHE A 85 9.38 -11.49 9.97
N GLY A 86 8.88 -12.38 10.84
CA GLY A 86 8.35 -12.05 12.16
C GLY A 86 6.95 -11.43 12.09
N ALA A 87 6.45 -10.96 13.24
CA ALA A 87 5.22 -10.19 13.28
C ALA A 87 5.37 -8.86 12.51
N TYR A 88 4.35 -8.48 11.75
CA TYR A 88 4.41 -7.36 10.81
C TYR A 88 3.09 -6.58 10.74
N LEU A 89 3.15 -5.41 10.10
CA LEU A 89 1.98 -4.65 9.70
C LEU A 89 1.79 -4.70 8.18
N TRP A 90 0.53 -4.63 7.75
CA TRP A 90 0.20 -4.34 6.36
C TRP A 90 -1.02 -3.43 6.26
N CYS A 91 -1.05 -2.61 5.21
CA CYS A 91 -2.15 -1.70 4.91
C CYS A 91 -2.48 -1.81 3.41
N THR A 92 -3.76 -1.81 3.06
CA THR A 92 -4.21 -1.81 1.65
C THR A 92 -3.62 -0.62 0.88
N GLU A 93 -3.55 0.53 1.54
CA GLU A 93 -3.01 1.80 1.08
C GLU A 93 -1.56 1.69 0.58
N PHE A 94 -0.81 0.69 1.04
CA PHE A 94 0.58 0.50 0.69
C PHE A 94 0.78 -0.35 -0.56
N GLU A 95 -0.28 -0.99 -1.04
CA GLU A 95 -0.23 -1.77 -2.27
C GLU A 95 -0.01 -0.84 -3.48
N ASN A 96 0.68 -1.36 -4.50
CA ASN A 96 0.83 -0.70 -5.79
C ASN A 96 -0.27 -1.12 -6.78
N VAL A 97 -0.88 -2.27 -6.54
CA VAL A 97 -2.05 -2.78 -7.26
C VAL A 97 -2.94 -3.43 -6.22
N HIS A 98 -4.17 -2.94 -6.12
CA HIS A 98 -5.12 -3.39 -5.10
C HIS A 98 -5.89 -4.62 -5.59
N SER A 99 -5.57 -5.78 -5.03
CA SER A 99 -6.24 -7.05 -5.35
C SER A 99 -7.10 -7.58 -4.20
N THR A 100 -6.77 -7.22 -2.97
CA THR A 100 -7.43 -7.72 -1.77
C THR A 100 -8.70 -6.95 -1.46
N TRP A 101 -8.64 -5.62 -1.63
CA TRP A 101 -9.72 -4.70 -1.31
C TRP A 101 -9.93 -3.74 -2.47
N ALA A 102 -11.17 -3.31 -2.67
CA ALA A 102 -11.44 -2.13 -3.48
C ALA A 102 -10.86 -0.92 -2.74
N PHE A 103 -9.81 -0.33 -3.29
CA PHE A 103 -9.20 0.88 -2.79
C PHE A 103 -9.07 1.87 -3.93
N GLU A 104 -9.59 3.08 -3.70
CA GLU A 104 -9.45 4.18 -4.62
C GLU A 104 -8.20 4.97 -4.25
N GLU A 105 -7.21 4.94 -5.13
CA GLU A 105 -5.99 5.72 -4.96
C GLU A 105 -6.33 7.22 -4.97
N PRO A 106 -5.76 8.03 -4.06
CA PRO A 106 -5.97 9.48 -4.09
C PRO A 106 -5.42 10.11 -5.36
N GLY A 107 -4.63 9.39 -6.15
CA GLY A 107 -3.82 9.89 -7.25
C GLY A 107 -2.50 10.47 -6.75
N LEU A 108 -1.55 10.66 -7.68
CA LEU A 108 -0.21 11.16 -7.37
C LEU A 108 0.28 12.09 -8.46
N ASP A 109 1.01 13.13 -8.07
CA ASP A 109 1.59 14.09 -8.99
C ASP A 109 3.02 13.69 -9.35
N PHE A 110 3.36 13.75 -10.64
CA PHE A 110 4.70 13.47 -11.12
C PHE A 110 5.00 14.26 -12.40
N ASN A 111 6.09 15.02 -12.42
CA ASN A 111 6.51 15.85 -13.55
C ASN A 111 5.39 16.76 -14.10
N GLY A 112 4.57 17.34 -13.21
CA GLY A 112 3.47 18.24 -13.59
C GLY A 112 2.22 17.56 -14.13
N LEU A 113 2.12 16.24 -14.05
CA LEU A 113 0.93 15.46 -14.41
C LEU A 113 0.38 14.71 -13.20
N ARG A 114 -0.95 14.63 -13.10
CA ARG A 114 -1.66 13.85 -12.09
C ARG A 114 -1.96 12.45 -12.63
N PHE A 115 -1.42 11.41 -12.01
CA PHE A 115 -1.71 10.02 -12.34
C PHE A 115 -2.78 9.47 -11.41
N LYS A 116 -3.66 8.61 -11.95
CA LYS A 116 -4.71 7.91 -11.16
C LYS A 116 -4.16 6.95 -10.10
N GLY A 117 -2.91 6.50 -10.23
CA GLY A 117 -2.31 5.57 -9.29
C GLY A 117 -0.86 5.19 -9.63
N PRO A 118 -0.21 4.43 -8.73
CA PRO A 118 1.20 4.05 -8.86
C PRO A 118 1.47 3.11 -10.04
N GLU A 119 0.51 2.23 -10.39
CA GLU A 119 0.66 1.30 -11.52
C GLU A 119 0.84 2.05 -12.85
N GLN A 120 0.11 3.15 -13.05
CA GLN A 120 0.20 4.00 -14.24
C GLN A 120 1.61 4.55 -14.40
N LEU A 121 2.15 5.15 -13.33
CA LEU A 121 3.49 5.72 -13.36
C LEU A 121 4.57 4.63 -13.49
N PHE A 122 4.45 3.53 -12.76
CA PHE A 122 5.41 2.41 -12.84
C PHE A 122 5.48 1.81 -14.25
N GLN A 123 4.34 1.64 -14.92
CA GLN A 123 4.30 1.11 -16.29
C GLN A 123 4.80 2.13 -17.32
N LEU A 124 4.59 3.43 -17.09
CA LEU A 124 5.13 4.49 -17.94
C LEU A 124 6.67 4.48 -17.98
N HIS A 125 7.33 4.20 -16.85
CA HIS A 125 8.80 4.10 -16.76
C HIS A 125 9.41 3.00 -17.66
N LYS A 126 8.61 2.08 -18.18
CA LYS A 126 9.08 1.11 -19.17
C LYS A 126 9.35 1.71 -20.55
N PHE A 127 8.94 2.95 -20.80
CA PHE A 127 9.15 3.64 -22.08
C PHE A 127 10.38 4.55 -22.09
N GLY A 128 11.18 4.55 -21.03
CA GLY A 128 12.47 5.24 -20.98
C GLY A 128 12.70 6.04 -19.69
N ASP A 129 13.79 6.80 -19.67
CA ASP A 129 14.11 7.73 -18.58
C ASP A 129 13.00 8.79 -18.42
N ARG A 130 12.76 9.23 -17.18
CA ARG A 130 11.70 10.20 -16.84
C ARG A 130 11.82 11.55 -17.55
N ASN A 131 13.01 11.88 -18.06
CA ASN A 131 13.26 13.11 -18.80
C ASN A 131 13.23 12.92 -20.32
N SER A 132 13.17 11.68 -20.81
CA SER A 132 13.17 11.35 -22.23
C SER A 132 11.89 11.79 -22.92
N GLU A 133 12.00 12.08 -24.23
CA GLU A 133 10.84 12.47 -25.04
C GLU A 133 9.81 11.35 -25.13
N ALA A 134 10.26 10.09 -25.24
CA ALA A 134 9.37 8.93 -25.29
C ALA A 134 8.53 8.75 -24.02
N PHE A 135 9.11 9.05 -22.84
CA PHE A 135 8.37 9.06 -21.58
C PHE A 135 7.33 10.18 -21.58
N LYS A 136 7.73 11.41 -21.93
CA LYS A 136 6.85 12.59 -21.91
C LYS A 136 5.69 12.47 -22.90
N ASP A 137 5.95 11.96 -24.11
CA ASP A 137 4.94 11.69 -25.15
C ASP A 137 3.81 10.78 -24.63
N LYS A 138 4.16 9.75 -23.84
CA LYS A 138 3.20 8.75 -23.36
C LYS A 138 2.55 9.11 -22.05
N ALA A 139 3.15 10.01 -21.29
CA ALA A 139 2.70 10.35 -19.94
C ALA A 139 1.21 10.73 -19.85
N PRO A 140 0.64 11.57 -20.75
CA PRO A 140 -0.78 11.90 -20.70
C PRO A 140 -1.71 10.69 -20.85
N ALA A 141 -1.37 9.74 -21.72
CA ALA A 141 -2.17 8.54 -21.93
C ALA A 141 -2.13 7.60 -20.72
N PHE A 142 -0.96 7.48 -20.07
CA PHE A 142 -0.81 6.69 -18.85
C PHE A 142 -1.51 7.33 -17.65
N ALA A 143 -1.42 8.65 -17.51
CA ALA A 143 -2.04 9.40 -16.41
C ALA A 143 -3.56 9.13 -16.31
N GLU A 144 -4.22 9.05 -17.48
CA GLU A 144 -5.67 8.81 -17.57
C GLU A 144 -6.07 7.33 -17.61
N ALA A 145 -5.13 6.40 -17.74
CA ALA A 145 -5.43 4.98 -17.86
C ALA A 145 -5.94 4.39 -16.54
N THR A 146 -6.79 3.38 -16.61
CA THR A 146 -7.03 2.47 -15.49
C THR A 146 -5.78 1.62 -15.21
N PRO A 147 -5.61 1.04 -14.00
CA PRO A 147 -4.46 0.18 -13.71
C PRO A 147 -4.32 -0.97 -14.71
N GLN A 148 -5.44 -1.58 -15.12
CA GLN A 148 -5.43 -2.65 -16.12
C GLN A 148 -5.03 -2.15 -17.52
N GLN A 149 -5.46 -0.96 -17.92
CA GLN A 149 -5.04 -0.36 -19.19
C GLN A 149 -3.55 -0.04 -19.18
N ALA A 150 -3.04 0.59 -18.12
CA ALA A 150 -1.62 0.91 -17.97
C ALA A 150 -0.76 -0.37 -18.00
N PHE A 151 -1.18 -1.42 -17.30
CA PHE A 151 -0.50 -2.72 -17.33
C PHE A 151 -0.42 -3.30 -18.75
N ARG A 152 -1.53 -3.24 -19.52
CA ARG A 152 -1.56 -3.71 -20.92
C ARG A 152 -0.66 -2.87 -21.81
N MET A 153 -0.70 -1.54 -21.67
CA MET A 153 0.16 -0.62 -22.43
C MET A 153 1.64 -0.87 -22.12
N GLY A 154 2.00 -1.00 -20.84
CA GLY A 154 3.38 -1.25 -20.42
C GLY A 154 3.91 -2.63 -20.80
N ARG A 155 3.05 -3.64 -21.00
CA ARG A 155 3.45 -4.93 -21.59
C ARG A 155 3.85 -4.84 -23.06
N GLY A 156 3.37 -3.83 -23.79
CA GLY A 156 3.77 -3.57 -25.17
C GLY A 156 5.08 -2.78 -25.30
N ALA A 157 5.68 -2.35 -24.19
CA ALA A 157 6.91 -1.58 -24.21
C ALA A 157 8.13 -2.45 -24.56
N THR A 158 9.07 -1.88 -25.32
CA THR A 158 10.44 -2.41 -25.34
C THR A 158 11.12 -1.94 -24.06
N LEU A 159 11.40 -2.87 -23.15
CA LEU A 159 11.98 -2.54 -21.86
C LEU A 159 13.39 -1.92 -22.01
N PRO A 160 13.77 -0.99 -21.12
CA PRO A 160 15.15 -0.54 -21.02
C PRO A 160 16.10 -1.74 -20.81
N PRO A 161 17.32 -1.73 -21.39
CA PRO A 161 18.25 -2.85 -21.30
C PRO A 161 18.56 -3.35 -19.88
N ASP A 162 18.56 -2.45 -18.89
CA ASP A 162 18.78 -2.77 -17.47
C ASP A 162 17.50 -2.58 -16.62
N TRP A 163 16.32 -2.93 -17.16
CA TRP A 163 15.06 -2.80 -16.44
C TRP A 163 15.09 -3.46 -15.06
N GLU A 164 15.69 -4.65 -14.96
CA GLU A 164 15.79 -5.38 -13.70
C GLU A 164 16.66 -4.66 -12.65
N GLY A 165 17.72 -3.96 -13.07
CA GLY A 165 18.55 -3.12 -12.19
C GLY A 165 17.85 -1.81 -11.78
N MET A 166 17.01 -1.24 -12.64
CA MET A 166 16.35 0.06 -12.36
C MET A 166 14.97 -0.02 -11.72
N LYS A 167 14.25 -1.14 -11.80
CA LYS A 167 12.85 -1.23 -11.36
C LYS A 167 12.62 -0.84 -9.90
N GLU A 168 13.61 -1.05 -9.02
CA GLU A 168 13.53 -0.57 -7.63
C GLU A 168 13.70 0.94 -7.52
N SER A 169 14.60 1.54 -8.31
CA SER A 169 14.71 3.01 -8.39
C SER A 169 13.42 3.64 -8.91
N VAL A 170 12.82 3.03 -9.93
CA VAL A 170 11.51 3.43 -10.45
C VAL A 170 10.44 3.32 -9.35
N MET A 171 10.40 2.20 -8.63
CA MET A 171 9.44 2.03 -7.54
C MET A 171 9.66 3.05 -6.41
N ARG A 172 10.91 3.42 -6.10
CA ARG A 172 11.19 4.49 -5.14
C ARG A 172 10.60 5.83 -5.59
N ASP A 173 10.78 6.21 -6.85
CA ASP A 173 10.19 7.44 -7.41
C ASP A 173 8.66 7.40 -7.32
N VAL A 174 8.04 6.27 -7.67
CA VAL A 174 6.58 6.06 -7.59
C VAL A 174 6.07 6.16 -6.14
N LEU A 175 6.75 5.51 -5.20
CA LEU A 175 6.38 5.55 -3.78
C LEU A 175 6.54 6.96 -3.22
N ARG A 176 7.64 7.66 -3.53
CA ARG A 176 7.82 9.06 -3.10
C ARG A 176 6.65 9.92 -3.54
N ALA A 177 6.28 9.86 -4.82
CA ALA A 177 5.15 10.62 -5.36
C ALA A 177 3.81 10.22 -4.70
N LYS A 178 3.55 8.91 -4.51
CA LYS A 178 2.33 8.42 -3.85
C LYS A 178 2.22 8.94 -2.41
N PHE A 179 3.31 8.92 -1.66
CA PHE A 179 3.36 9.32 -0.25
C PHE A 179 3.62 10.83 -0.06
N GLU A 180 3.55 11.65 -1.10
CA GLU A 180 3.35 13.10 -0.94
C GLU A 180 1.95 13.40 -0.37
N HIS A 181 0.99 12.50 -0.56
CA HIS A 181 -0.34 12.61 0.05
C HIS A 181 -0.27 12.48 1.58
N ASP A 182 -0.72 13.54 2.28
CA ASP A 182 -0.61 13.68 3.73
C ASP A 182 -1.13 12.47 4.52
N GLY A 183 -2.33 11.98 4.20
CA GLY A 183 -2.92 10.84 4.90
C GLY A 183 -2.09 9.55 4.75
N LEU A 184 -1.53 9.32 3.56
CA LEU A 184 -0.70 8.13 3.30
C LEU A 184 0.64 8.25 4.01
N ARG A 185 1.23 9.45 3.96
CA ARG A 185 2.47 9.78 4.65
C ARG A 185 2.37 9.56 6.16
N GLN A 186 1.31 10.05 6.79
CA GLN A 186 1.11 9.86 8.23
C GLN A 186 0.86 8.40 8.58
N LEU A 187 0.08 7.67 7.75
CA LEU A 187 -0.12 6.23 7.93
C LEU A 187 1.19 5.45 7.81
N LEU A 188 2.06 5.78 6.86
CA LEU A 188 3.37 5.14 6.74
C LEU A 188 4.23 5.38 7.99
N LYS A 189 4.28 6.64 8.47
CA LYS A 189 5.04 7.00 9.67
C LYS A 189 4.52 6.29 10.92
N SER A 190 3.20 6.10 11.05
CA SER A 190 2.60 5.43 12.22
C SER A 190 2.96 3.95 12.36
N THR A 191 3.52 3.34 11.31
CA THR A 191 3.97 1.94 11.33
C THR A 191 5.32 1.74 12.02
N HIS A 192 6.09 2.80 12.27
CA HIS A 192 7.41 2.68 12.91
C HIS A 192 7.26 2.18 14.37
N PRO A 193 8.13 1.25 14.84
CA PRO A 193 9.31 0.68 14.18
C PRO A 193 9.05 -0.66 13.47
N HIS A 194 7.79 -1.02 13.22
CA HIS A 194 7.41 -2.39 12.87
C HIS A 194 7.74 -2.78 11.42
N PRO A 195 8.02 -4.08 11.16
CA PRO A 195 8.18 -4.60 9.81
C PRO A 195 6.92 -4.41 8.95
N LEU A 196 7.12 -4.14 7.65
CA LEU A 196 6.06 -4.10 6.64
C LEU A 196 6.18 -5.29 5.70
N VAL A 197 5.14 -6.12 5.58
CA VAL A 197 5.17 -7.35 4.76
C VAL A 197 3.94 -7.47 3.85
N SER A 198 4.19 -7.49 2.55
CA SER A 198 3.16 -7.68 1.52
C SER A 198 3.00 -9.17 1.20
N VAL A 199 1.92 -9.79 1.67
CA VAL A 199 1.62 -11.20 1.33
C VAL A 199 0.82 -11.26 0.03
N LYS A 200 1.50 -11.54 -1.07
CA LYS A 200 0.91 -11.66 -2.42
C LYS A 200 1.67 -12.66 -3.28
N SER A 201 1.09 -13.05 -4.41
CA SER A 201 1.66 -14.02 -5.35
C SER A 201 2.96 -13.57 -6.02
N ASP A 202 3.18 -12.26 -6.15
CA ASP A 202 4.41 -11.70 -6.70
C ASP A 202 5.57 -11.87 -5.70
N ALA A 203 6.41 -12.87 -5.94
CA ALA A 203 7.53 -13.22 -5.06
C ALA A 203 8.71 -12.21 -5.12
N TYR A 204 8.71 -11.23 -6.03
CA TYR A 204 9.72 -10.17 -6.00
C TYR A 204 9.27 -9.03 -5.10
N TRP A 205 8.07 -8.49 -5.36
CA TRP A 205 7.56 -7.35 -4.61
C TRP A 205 6.97 -7.74 -3.25
N GLY A 206 6.43 -8.95 -3.11
CA GLY A 206 5.87 -9.47 -1.87
C GLY A 206 6.64 -10.66 -1.28
N ALA A 207 6.13 -11.16 -0.16
CA ALA A 207 6.65 -12.32 0.57
C ALA A 207 6.34 -13.67 -0.09
N GLY A 208 5.49 -13.70 -1.12
CA GLY A 208 4.94 -14.96 -1.62
C GLY A 208 3.94 -15.58 -0.63
N PHE A 209 3.23 -16.62 -1.07
CA PHE A 209 2.37 -17.42 -0.18
C PHE A 209 3.13 -18.56 0.52
N ASP A 210 4.41 -18.75 0.19
CA ASP A 210 5.32 -19.72 0.81
C ASP A 210 6.37 -19.06 1.72
N GLY A 211 6.28 -17.73 1.90
CA GLY A 211 7.22 -16.94 2.69
C GLY A 211 8.61 -16.77 2.07
N LYS A 212 8.85 -17.23 0.84
CA LYS A 212 10.18 -17.19 0.19
C LYS A 212 10.38 -16.00 -0.74
N GLY A 213 9.37 -15.15 -0.89
CA GLY A 213 9.45 -13.93 -1.68
C GLY A 213 10.37 -12.90 -1.03
N ARG A 214 10.83 -11.94 -1.83
CA ARG A 214 11.82 -10.93 -1.41
C ARG A 214 11.23 -9.78 -0.62
N ASN A 215 9.90 -9.61 -0.64
CA ASN A 215 9.18 -8.52 0.03
C ASN A 215 9.79 -7.12 -0.26
N ARG A 216 10.24 -6.87 -1.51
CA ARG A 216 10.93 -5.62 -1.84
C ARG A 216 10.05 -4.38 -1.68
N LEU A 217 8.73 -4.50 -1.90
CA LEU A 217 7.81 -3.38 -1.68
C LEU A 217 7.80 -2.95 -0.21
N GLY A 218 7.67 -3.92 0.72
CA GLY A 218 7.73 -3.66 2.15
C GLY A 218 9.06 -3.04 2.59
N ALA A 219 10.18 -3.48 1.99
CA ALA A 219 11.49 -2.89 2.25
C ALA A 219 11.60 -1.43 1.77
N LEU A 220 11.17 -1.13 0.54
CA LEU A 220 11.22 0.24 -0.01
C LEU A 220 10.30 1.21 0.74
N LEU A 221 9.15 0.74 1.24
CA LEU A 221 8.27 1.53 2.10
C LEU A 221 8.93 1.85 3.44
N GLN A 222 9.66 0.91 4.03
CA GLN A 222 10.42 1.16 5.26
C GLN A 222 11.58 2.12 5.03
N GLU A 223 12.32 1.99 3.92
CA GLU A 223 13.33 2.98 3.49
C GLU A 223 12.72 4.39 3.43
N LEU A 224 11.58 4.55 2.73
CA LEU A 224 10.88 5.83 2.63
C LEU A 224 10.36 6.33 3.99
N ARG A 225 9.81 5.44 4.82
CA ARG A 225 9.33 5.78 6.16
C ARG A 225 10.45 6.38 7.01
N ASP A 226 11.61 5.73 7.02
CA ASP A 226 12.73 6.13 7.85
C ASP A 226 13.27 7.50 7.39
N GLU A 227 13.31 7.76 6.07
CA GLU A 227 13.62 9.10 5.54
C GLU A 227 12.61 10.18 5.97
N LEU A 228 11.32 9.85 6.08
CA LEU A 228 10.25 10.79 6.47
C LEU A 228 10.18 11.07 7.98
N LEU A 229 10.93 10.30 8.78
CA LEU A 229 11.06 10.48 10.23
C LEU A 229 12.26 11.38 10.61
N HIS A 230 13.21 11.56 9.69
CA HIS A 230 14.39 12.40 9.84
C HIS A 230 14.18 13.79 9.22
#